data_AF-C1MPI1-F1
#
_entry.id   AF-C1MPI1-F1
#
_cell.length_a   1.000
_cell.length_b   1.000
_cell.length_c   1.000
_cell.angle_alpha   90.00
_cell.angle_beta   90.00
_cell.angle_gamma   90.00
#
_symmetry.space_group_name_H-M   'P 1'
#
loop_
_entity.id
_entity.type
_entity.pdbx_description
1 polymer ?
#
loop_
_entity_poly.entity_id
_entity_poly.type
_entity_poly.pdbx_seq_one_letter_code
_entity_poly.pdbx_strand_id
1 'polypeptide(L)'
;MAPFALNTTHRAPPLREILQLSLSSSARGETRDGGGGGDDDGGGDDGGERASRRAAGDRSIARKARALFAAELNPGWTDTNALERVANAATCVPFFACGLDVLRRAAADDDDDDDDSTTTTTTTRNVNAKKYDGRRATRRWGRALLGVGAFAAAYHLAPRRNHKTRALLRHADFTSIAFASTVASDAFRCDVPRPVLVVSAAAAPATPLLVSAAHCALVEREVFRAAWARRRGGGKRKKRLDRAAGDPRVVGRGEGARDDERRADWSFATGEYGSHVVAAAGAAFFFAAEEIWPDAPLLHATWHVFAYAALSTANAIYFRREEKKPPPPRSPGARGLT
;
A
#
# COMPACT_ATOMS: atom_id res chain seq x y z
N MET A 1 -3.84 59.99 -13.94
CA MET A 1 -4.72 59.46 -12.88
C MET A 1 -6.16 59.55 -13.36
N ALA A 2 -6.70 58.42 -13.82
CA ALA A 2 -8.11 58.10 -14.05
C ALA A 2 -8.19 56.56 -14.11
N PRO A 3 -9.21 55.91 -13.53
CA PRO A 3 -9.19 54.45 -13.34
C PRO A 3 -9.65 53.67 -14.58
N PHE A 4 -8.99 52.53 -14.77
CA PHE A 4 -9.21 51.53 -15.81
C PHE A 4 -10.51 50.76 -15.53
N ALA A 5 -11.49 50.84 -16.43
CA ALA A 5 -12.69 50.02 -16.42
C ALA A 5 -12.44 48.77 -17.28
N LEU A 6 -12.37 47.59 -16.66
CA LEU A 6 -12.36 46.30 -17.35
C LEU A 6 -13.77 45.70 -17.32
N ASN A 7 -14.37 45.64 -18.50
CA ASN A 7 -15.64 45.00 -18.79
C ASN A 7 -15.40 43.48 -18.98
N THR A 8 -15.85 42.66 -18.02
CA THR A 8 -15.81 41.19 -18.14
C THR A 8 -17.23 40.63 -18.28
N THR A 9 -17.65 40.37 -19.52
CA THR A 9 -18.83 39.54 -19.81
C THR A 9 -18.38 38.23 -20.44
N HIS A 10 -18.00 37.27 -19.60
CA HIS A 10 -18.07 35.85 -19.92
C HIS A 10 -18.96 35.19 -18.85
N ARG A 11 -20.27 35.13 -19.12
CA ARG A 11 -21.21 34.34 -18.34
C ARG A 11 -20.97 32.86 -18.66
N ALA A 12 -20.40 32.12 -17.71
CA ALA A 12 -20.58 30.68 -17.63
C ALA A 12 -22.08 30.39 -17.36
N PRO A 13 -22.66 29.32 -17.93
CA PRO A 13 -24.05 28.99 -17.65
C PRO A 13 -24.22 28.62 -16.17
N PRO A 14 -25.34 29.01 -15.53
CA PRO A 14 -25.58 28.70 -14.14
C PRO A 14 -25.77 27.19 -13.95
N LEU A 15 -25.10 26.64 -12.93
CA LEU A 15 -25.14 25.27 -12.40
C LEU A 15 -26.54 24.63 -12.20
N ARG A 16 -27.62 25.38 -12.38
CA ARG A 16 -29.01 24.89 -12.33
C ARG A 16 -29.43 24.06 -13.55
N GLU A 17 -28.89 24.30 -14.74
CA GLU A 17 -29.31 23.57 -15.95
C GLU A 17 -28.73 22.14 -16.02
N ILE A 18 -27.55 21.91 -15.46
CA ILE A 18 -26.95 20.55 -15.42
C ILE A 18 -27.67 19.66 -14.39
N LEU A 19 -28.22 20.26 -13.31
CA LEU A 19 -28.99 19.52 -12.30
C LEU A 19 -30.44 19.23 -12.73
N GLN A 20 -31.04 20.05 -13.59
CA GLN A 20 -32.40 19.81 -14.06
C GLN A 20 -32.50 18.60 -15.01
N LEU A 21 -31.51 18.36 -15.87
CA LEU A 21 -31.52 17.20 -16.78
C LEU A 21 -31.39 15.85 -16.07
N SER A 22 -30.81 15.81 -14.86
CA SER A 22 -30.66 14.57 -14.08
C SER A 22 -31.83 14.29 -13.13
N LEU A 23 -32.66 15.30 -12.80
CA LEU A 23 -33.78 15.16 -11.86
C LEU A 23 -35.14 14.96 -12.53
N SER A 24 -35.32 15.38 -13.79
CA SER A 24 -36.57 15.16 -14.55
C SER A 24 -36.78 13.72 -15.02
N SER A 25 -35.77 12.86 -14.94
CA SER A 25 -35.88 11.43 -15.24
C SER A 25 -36.38 10.58 -14.06
N SER A 26 -36.45 11.12 -12.84
CA SER A 26 -36.70 10.32 -11.63
C SER A 26 -38.05 10.59 -10.95
N ALA A 27 -38.91 11.44 -11.52
CA ALA A 27 -40.15 11.91 -10.89
C ALA A 27 -41.44 11.57 -11.66
N ARG A 28 -41.50 10.40 -12.32
CA ARG A 28 -42.78 9.84 -12.80
C ARG A 28 -42.89 8.37 -12.46
N GLY A 29 -43.63 8.09 -11.40
CA GLY A 29 -44.20 6.77 -11.15
C GLY A 29 -44.19 6.39 -9.67
N GLU A 30 -45.11 6.96 -8.89
CA GLU A 30 -45.85 6.26 -7.82
C GLU A 30 -46.76 7.27 -7.12
N THR A 31 -47.95 7.48 -7.69
CA THR A 31 -49.09 8.05 -6.97
C THR A 31 -49.74 6.94 -6.16
N ARG A 32 -49.80 7.15 -4.84
CA ARG A 32 -50.48 6.32 -3.86
C ARG A 32 -51.68 7.11 -3.34
N ASP A 33 -52.87 6.59 -3.55
CA ASP A 33 -54.12 6.85 -2.82
C ASP A 33 -54.75 5.45 -2.64
N GLY A 34 -55.32 5.02 -1.53
CA GLY A 34 -55.62 5.63 -0.25
C GLY A 34 -56.65 4.71 0.44
N GLY A 35 -56.57 4.60 1.77
CA GLY A 35 -57.71 4.27 2.65
C GLY A 35 -58.11 2.80 2.83
N GLY A 36 -58.42 2.46 4.08
CA GLY A 36 -59.29 1.32 4.43
C GLY A 36 -58.73 0.44 5.54
N GLY A 37 -59.21 0.66 6.76
CA GLY A 37 -58.92 -0.18 7.92
C GLY A 37 -59.49 -1.59 7.80
N GLY A 38 -58.93 -2.48 8.61
CA GLY A 38 -59.38 -3.85 8.79
C GLY A 38 -58.41 -4.55 9.73
N ASP A 39 -58.87 -4.81 10.95
CA ASP A 39 -58.26 -5.76 11.87
C ASP A 39 -58.31 -7.15 11.21
N ASP A 40 -57.17 -7.81 11.03
CA ASP A 40 -57.12 -9.24 10.75
C ASP A 40 -55.75 -9.82 11.15
N ASP A 41 -55.81 -10.79 12.06
CA ASP A 41 -54.73 -11.70 12.43
C ASP A 41 -54.27 -12.50 11.19
N GLY A 42 -53.03 -12.28 10.76
CA GLY A 42 -52.47 -12.99 9.61
C GLY A 42 -50.95 -13.06 9.65
N GLY A 43 -50.41 -14.15 10.19
CA GLY A 43 -49.00 -14.49 10.07
C GLY A 43 -48.63 -14.68 8.59
N GLY A 44 -47.97 -13.68 8.01
CA GLY A 44 -47.65 -13.65 6.58
C GLY A 44 -46.26 -13.09 6.32
N ASP A 45 -45.33 -14.01 6.05
CA ASP A 45 -44.15 -13.86 5.18
C ASP A 45 -43.39 -12.51 5.16
N ASP A 46 -42.72 -12.19 6.27
CA ASP A 46 -41.73 -11.10 6.39
C ASP A 46 -40.45 -11.29 5.53
N GLY A 47 -40.37 -12.37 4.74
CA GLY A 47 -39.19 -12.71 3.95
C GLY A 47 -38.95 -11.77 2.76
N GLY A 48 -40.03 -11.37 2.08
CA GLY A 48 -39.97 -10.59 0.83
C GLY A 48 -39.49 -9.14 1.03
N GLU A 49 -39.92 -8.49 2.12
CA GLU A 49 -39.59 -7.08 2.37
C GLU A 49 -38.13 -6.92 2.83
N ARG A 50 -37.61 -7.88 3.61
CA ARG A 50 -36.19 -7.91 4.01
C ARG A 50 -35.27 -8.15 2.80
N ALA A 51 -35.66 -8.99 1.86
CA ALA A 51 -34.90 -9.24 0.63
C ALA A 51 -34.85 -7.98 -0.27
N SER A 52 -35.97 -7.27 -0.42
CA SER A 52 -36.05 -6.04 -1.21
C SER A 52 -35.24 -4.89 -0.60
N ARG A 53 -35.25 -4.72 0.73
CA ARG A 53 -34.43 -3.71 1.43
C ARG A 53 -32.94 -4.00 1.33
N ARG A 54 -32.52 -5.29 1.41
CA ARG A 54 -31.11 -5.69 1.18
C ARG A 54 -30.67 -5.41 -0.25
N ALA A 55 -31.48 -5.78 -1.24
CA ALA A 55 -31.17 -5.53 -2.65
C ALA A 55 -31.09 -4.01 -2.98
N ALA A 56 -31.90 -3.17 -2.33
CA ALA A 56 -31.81 -1.72 -2.46
C ALA A 56 -30.53 -1.14 -1.83
N GLY A 57 -30.12 -1.66 -0.66
CA GLY A 57 -28.86 -1.32 0.01
C GLY A 57 -27.64 -1.66 -0.85
N ASP A 58 -27.59 -2.87 -1.41
CA ASP A 58 -26.47 -3.34 -2.24
C ASP A 58 -26.31 -2.53 -3.52
N ARG A 59 -27.42 -2.14 -4.17
CA ARG A 59 -27.39 -1.25 -5.35
C ARG A 59 -26.89 0.16 -5.02
N SER A 60 -27.12 0.65 -3.80
CA SER A 60 -26.59 1.93 -3.32
C SER A 60 -25.08 1.86 -3.12
N ILE A 61 -24.59 0.79 -2.49
CA ILE A 61 -23.15 0.57 -2.25
C ILE A 61 -22.41 0.39 -3.57
N ALA A 62 -22.89 -0.45 -4.48
CA ALA A 62 -22.24 -0.68 -5.78
C ALA A 62 -22.13 0.60 -6.63
N ARG A 63 -23.16 1.44 -6.60
CA ARG A 63 -23.15 2.75 -7.28
C ARG A 63 -22.18 3.73 -6.62
N LYS A 64 -22.11 3.76 -5.29
CA LYS A 64 -21.10 4.55 -4.55
C LYS A 64 -19.68 4.07 -4.83
N ALA A 65 -19.45 2.75 -4.91
CA ALA A 65 -18.16 2.18 -5.28
C ALA A 65 -17.75 2.56 -6.72
N ARG A 66 -18.68 2.45 -7.70
CA ARG A 66 -18.40 2.92 -9.06
C ARG A 66 -18.14 4.42 -9.12
N ALA A 67 -18.87 5.21 -8.32
CA ALA A 67 -18.62 6.64 -8.20
C ALA A 67 -17.24 6.91 -7.58
N LEU A 68 -16.78 6.16 -6.58
CA LEU A 68 -15.43 6.30 -6.02
C LEU A 68 -14.33 6.05 -7.07
N PHE A 69 -14.54 5.11 -8.00
CA PHE A 69 -13.58 4.84 -9.07
C PHE A 69 -13.68 5.80 -10.27
N ALA A 70 -14.80 6.52 -10.41
CA ALA A 70 -15.08 7.42 -11.53
C ALA A 70 -15.10 8.90 -11.15
N ALA A 71 -15.14 9.23 -9.85
CA ALA A 71 -15.18 10.59 -9.37
C ALA A 71 -13.83 11.25 -9.60
N GLU A 72 -13.86 12.45 -10.18
CA GLU A 72 -12.76 13.39 -10.05
C GLU A 72 -12.46 13.53 -8.57
N LEU A 73 -11.19 13.29 -8.19
CA LEU A 73 -10.70 13.45 -6.82
C LEU A 73 -11.21 14.78 -6.27
N ASN A 74 -12.19 14.71 -5.36
CA ASN A 74 -12.67 15.92 -4.71
C ASN A 74 -11.45 16.46 -3.95
N PRO A 75 -11.01 17.69 -4.20
CA PRO A 75 -9.73 18.16 -3.69
C PRO A 75 -9.62 18.11 -2.17
N GLY A 76 -10.74 17.91 -1.45
CA GLY A 76 -10.81 17.57 -0.04
C GLY A 76 -10.24 18.66 0.85
N TRP A 77 -10.94 19.05 1.90
CA TRP A 77 -10.43 20.12 2.76
C TRP A 77 -9.48 19.56 3.83
N THR A 78 -8.52 18.69 3.46
CA THR A 78 -7.45 18.33 4.39
C THR A 78 -6.58 19.55 4.70
N ASP A 79 -5.92 19.54 5.85
CA ASP A 79 -5.20 20.68 6.42
C ASP A 79 -6.12 21.82 6.90
N THR A 80 -7.27 21.52 7.51
CA THR A 80 -8.27 22.50 7.98
C THR A 80 -7.73 23.48 9.02
N ASN A 81 -6.69 23.08 9.77
CA ASN A 81 -6.05 23.88 10.80
C ASN A 81 -4.52 23.66 10.79
N ALA A 82 -3.79 24.48 11.55
CA ALA A 82 -2.32 24.43 11.56
C ALA A 82 -1.77 23.11 12.11
N LEU A 83 -2.41 22.53 13.13
CA LEU A 83 -1.97 21.26 13.73
C LEU A 83 -2.12 20.11 12.74
N GLU A 84 -3.25 20.02 12.04
CA GLU A 84 -3.48 19.01 11.01
C GLU A 84 -2.45 19.13 9.88
N ARG A 85 -2.15 20.34 9.43
CA ARG A 85 -1.11 20.58 8.42
C ARG A 85 0.27 20.13 8.88
N VAL A 86 0.64 20.44 10.12
CA VAL A 86 1.91 20.00 10.71
C VAL A 86 1.95 18.47 10.80
N ALA A 87 0.86 17.83 11.23
CA ALA A 87 0.77 16.38 11.31
C ALA A 87 0.88 15.71 9.93
N ASN A 88 0.17 16.22 8.92
CA ASN A 88 0.22 15.71 7.56
C ASN A 88 1.61 15.91 6.92
N ALA A 89 2.22 17.09 7.10
CA ALA A 89 3.57 17.35 6.61
C ALA A 89 4.63 16.49 7.33
N ALA A 90 4.51 16.31 8.65
CA ALA A 90 5.42 15.46 9.42
C ALA A 90 5.31 13.98 9.00
N THR A 91 4.11 13.52 8.69
CA THR A 91 3.87 12.15 8.22
C THR A 91 4.33 11.89 6.77
N CYS A 92 4.89 12.89 6.08
CA CYS A 92 5.63 12.70 4.82
C CYS A 92 7.06 12.15 5.06
N VAL A 93 7.69 12.46 6.20
CA VAL A 93 9.07 12.05 6.55
C VAL A 93 9.30 10.53 6.46
N PRO A 94 8.39 9.67 6.94
CA PRO A 94 8.56 8.22 6.84
C PRO A 94 8.72 7.69 5.42
N PHE A 95 8.13 8.33 4.39
CA PHE A 95 8.33 7.91 3.00
C PHE A 95 9.75 8.20 2.51
N PHE A 96 10.34 9.35 2.92
CA PHE A 96 11.74 9.63 2.67
C PHE A 96 12.66 8.62 3.38
N ALA A 97 12.39 8.34 4.66
CA ALA A 97 13.16 7.36 5.42
C ALA A 97 13.11 5.97 4.79
N CYS A 98 11.91 5.51 4.37
CA CYS A 98 11.72 4.24 3.69
C CYS A 98 12.44 4.21 2.33
N GLY A 99 12.30 5.25 1.51
CA GLY A 99 12.99 5.35 0.23
C GLY A 99 14.51 5.31 0.37
N LEU A 100 15.07 6.01 1.36
CA LEU A 100 16.50 5.99 1.67
C LEU A 100 16.96 4.62 2.18
N ASP A 101 16.18 3.94 3.04
CA ASP A 101 16.51 2.58 3.50
C ASP A 101 16.56 1.59 2.33
N VAL A 102 15.56 1.62 1.44
CA VAL A 102 15.52 0.80 0.23
C VAL A 102 16.75 1.06 -0.66
N LEU A 103 17.13 2.32 -0.85
CA LEU A 103 18.31 2.69 -1.64
C LEU A 103 19.62 2.24 -1.00
N ARG A 104 19.76 2.35 0.33
CA ARG A 104 20.94 1.88 1.06
C ARG A 104 21.10 0.37 0.94
N ARG A 105 20.02 -0.39 1.12
CA ARG A 105 20.04 -1.85 0.94
C ARG A 105 20.40 -2.25 -0.48
N ALA A 106 19.84 -1.56 -1.47
CA ALA A 106 20.15 -1.81 -2.87
C ALA A 106 21.60 -1.45 -3.25
N ALA A 107 22.26 -0.56 -2.49
CA ALA A 107 23.68 -0.24 -2.65
C ALA A 107 24.60 -1.27 -1.99
N ALA A 108 24.29 -1.70 -0.76
CA ALA A 108 25.04 -2.76 -0.09
C ALA A 108 25.05 -4.09 -0.88
N ASP A 109 23.98 -4.33 -1.65
CA ASP A 109 23.87 -5.49 -2.55
C ASP A 109 24.74 -5.43 -3.82
N ASP A 110 25.37 -4.28 -4.12
CA ASP A 110 26.34 -4.14 -5.22
C ASP A 110 27.77 -4.47 -4.74
N ASP A 111 28.14 -4.10 -3.49
CA ASP A 111 29.48 -4.35 -2.94
C ASP A 111 29.78 -5.86 -2.75
N ASP A 112 28.74 -6.68 -2.50
CA ASP A 112 28.87 -8.14 -2.34
C ASP A 112 29.24 -8.88 -3.64
N ASP A 113 29.06 -8.27 -4.81
CA ASP A 113 29.19 -8.96 -6.12
C ASP A 113 30.58 -8.85 -6.75
N ASP A 114 31.37 -7.84 -6.37
CA ASP A 114 32.69 -7.61 -6.97
C ASP A 114 33.71 -8.69 -6.59
N ASP A 115 33.49 -9.42 -5.48
CA ASP A 115 34.40 -10.44 -4.96
C ASP A 115 34.27 -11.81 -5.69
N ASP A 116 33.23 -12.03 -6.50
CA ASP A 116 32.92 -13.36 -7.11
C ASP A 116 33.15 -13.39 -8.65
N SER A 117 33.72 -12.32 -9.23
CA SER A 117 33.77 -12.11 -10.68
C SER A 117 34.82 -12.94 -11.44
N THR A 118 35.72 -13.66 -10.77
CA THR A 118 36.87 -14.32 -11.43
C THR A 118 36.57 -15.65 -12.12
N THR A 119 35.35 -16.21 -12.06
CA THR A 119 35.08 -17.55 -12.61
C THR A 119 33.67 -17.73 -13.17
N THR A 120 33.30 -17.08 -14.29
CA THR A 120 31.94 -17.19 -14.85
C THR A 120 31.86 -18.11 -16.09
N THR A 121 31.15 -19.24 -15.93
CA THR A 121 30.67 -20.13 -17.01
C THR A 121 29.29 -19.69 -17.52
N THR A 122 28.87 -20.07 -18.73
CA THR A 122 27.64 -19.58 -19.41
C THR A 122 26.35 -19.66 -18.57
N THR A 123 26.20 -20.65 -17.68
CA THR A 123 25.04 -20.79 -16.78
C THR A 123 24.97 -19.67 -15.74
N THR A 124 26.11 -19.16 -15.26
CA THR A 124 26.17 -18.04 -14.31
C THR A 124 25.69 -16.72 -14.93
N ARG A 125 25.82 -16.55 -16.25
CA ARG A 125 25.41 -15.33 -16.97
C ARG A 125 23.91 -15.04 -16.85
N ASN A 126 23.05 -16.07 -16.93
CA ASN A 126 21.60 -15.91 -16.82
C ASN A 126 21.12 -15.65 -15.38
N VAL A 127 21.78 -16.24 -14.38
CA VAL A 127 21.48 -15.98 -12.96
C VAL A 127 21.85 -14.54 -12.60
N ASN A 128 23.01 -14.08 -13.07
CA ASN A 128 23.48 -12.72 -12.87
C ASN A 128 22.51 -11.71 -13.51
N ALA A 129 22.06 -11.94 -14.75
CA ALA A 129 21.11 -11.04 -15.42
C ALA A 129 19.81 -10.83 -14.62
N LYS A 130 19.22 -11.89 -14.05
CA LYS A 130 18.02 -11.79 -13.19
C LYS A 130 18.30 -11.06 -11.87
N LYS A 131 19.49 -11.25 -11.29
CA LYS A 131 19.92 -10.56 -10.06
C LYS A 131 20.06 -9.05 -10.31
N TYR A 132 20.72 -8.66 -11.40
CA TYR A 132 20.89 -7.26 -11.81
C TYR A 132 19.55 -6.55 -12.09
N ASP A 133 18.59 -7.22 -12.75
CA ASP A 133 17.28 -6.63 -13.03
C ASP A 133 16.51 -6.33 -11.73
N GLY A 134 16.57 -7.28 -10.76
CA GLY A 134 15.99 -7.08 -9.43
C GLY A 134 16.56 -5.87 -8.68
N ARG A 135 17.89 -5.66 -8.71
CA ARG A 135 18.50 -4.48 -8.05
C ARG A 135 18.06 -3.17 -8.68
N ARG A 136 18.00 -3.10 -10.01
CA ARG A 136 17.52 -1.91 -10.72
C ARG A 136 16.06 -1.63 -10.37
N ALA A 137 15.22 -2.65 -10.27
CA ALA A 137 13.83 -2.52 -9.82
C ALA A 137 13.75 -1.95 -8.39
N THR A 138 14.51 -2.50 -7.43
CA THR A 138 14.54 -2.00 -6.04
C THR A 138 15.04 -0.55 -5.96
N ARG A 139 16.08 -0.17 -6.71
CA ARG A 139 16.56 1.23 -6.76
C ARG A 139 15.51 2.19 -7.34
N ARG A 140 14.80 1.78 -8.40
CA ARG A 140 13.69 2.58 -8.95
C ARG A 140 12.57 2.76 -7.92
N TRP A 141 12.23 1.71 -7.19
CA TRP A 141 11.21 1.78 -6.17
C TRP A 141 11.59 2.71 -5.01
N GLY A 142 12.83 2.62 -4.51
CA GLY A 142 13.34 3.54 -3.50
C GLY A 142 13.25 5.01 -3.93
N ARG A 143 13.59 5.33 -5.19
CA ARG A 143 13.41 6.68 -5.77
C ARG A 143 11.94 7.08 -5.89
N ALA A 144 11.06 6.17 -6.26
CA ALA A 144 9.63 6.44 -6.34
C ALA A 144 9.04 6.80 -4.96
N LEU A 145 9.48 6.13 -3.89
CA LEU A 145 9.07 6.48 -2.52
C LEU A 145 9.54 7.88 -2.09
N LEU A 146 10.76 8.30 -2.49
CA LEU A 146 11.20 9.68 -2.29
C LEU A 146 10.30 10.67 -3.05
N GLY A 147 9.86 10.30 -4.25
CA GLY A 147 8.89 11.06 -5.04
C GLY A 147 7.56 11.24 -4.33
N VAL A 148 6.99 10.16 -3.77
CA VAL A 148 5.76 10.20 -2.97
C VAL A 148 5.91 11.18 -1.80
N GLY A 149 6.97 11.04 -1.01
CA GLY A 149 7.23 11.96 0.11
C GLY A 149 7.35 13.42 -0.33
N ALA A 150 7.95 13.68 -1.50
CA ALA A 150 8.11 15.03 -2.03
C ALA A 150 6.79 15.65 -2.51
N PHE A 151 5.95 14.89 -3.23
CA PHE A 151 4.66 15.38 -3.70
C PHE A 151 3.66 15.58 -2.55
N ALA A 152 3.60 14.64 -1.60
CA ALA A 152 2.80 14.78 -0.38
C ALA A 152 3.22 16.02 0.42
N ALA A 153 4.53 16.22 0.65
CA ALA A 153 5.03 17.40 1.35
C ALA A 153 4.68 18.70 0.60
N ALA A 154 4.85 18.72 -0.72
CA ALA A 154 4.50 19.88 -1.54
C ALA A 154 3.01 20.22 -1.42
N TYR A 155 2.12 19.23 -1.44
CA TYR A 155 0.68 19.41 -1.24
C TYR A 155 0.36 20.04 0.13
N HIS A 156 0.87 19.47 1.22
CA HIS A 156 0.58 19.95 2.57
C HIS A 156 1.21 21.32 2.87
N LEU A 157 2.37 21.63 2.28
CA LEU A 157 3.01 22.92 2.44
C LEU A 157 2.41 24.01 1.55
N ALA A 158 1.69 23.65 0.47
CA ALA A 158 1.11 24.61 -0.45
C ALA A 158 0.17 25.63 0.24
N PRO A 159 0.15 26.90 -0.16
CA PRO A 159 -0.71 27.92 0.45
C PRO A 159 -2.21 27.59 0.36
N ARG A 160 -2.93 27.68 1.47
CA ARG A 160 -4.37 27.36 1.55
C ARG A 160 -5.26 28.23 0.67
N ARG A 161 -4.86 29.49 0.46
CA ARG A 161 -5.60 30.45 -0.34
C ARG A 161 -5.60 30.12 -1.85
N ASN A 162 -4.73 29.21 -2.30
CA ASN A 162 -4.61 28.83 -3.69
C ASN A 162 -5.18 27.43 -3.94
N HIS A 163 -6.51 27.36 -4.08
CA HIS A 163 -7.23 26.10 -4.27
C HIS A 163 -6.81 25.35 -5.55
N LYS A 164 -6.50 26.05 -6.64
CA LYS A 164 -6.08 25.43 -7.91
C LYS A 164 -4.74 24.71 -7.77
N THR A 165 -3.76 25.36 -7.15
CA THR A 165 -2.44 24.75 -6.90
C THR A 165 -2.55 23.57 -5.94
N ARG A 166 -3.37 23.66 -4.89
CA ARG A 166 -3.60 22.54 -3.97
C ARG A 166 -4.28 21.35 -4.65
N ALA A 167 -5.30 21.59 -5.47
CA ALA A 167 -5.96 20.52 -6.23
C ALA A 167 -4.97 19.81 -7.17
N LEU A 168 -4.12 20.57 -7.88
CA LEU A 168 -3.09 20.00 -8.74
C LEU A 168 -2.04 19.19 -7.95
N LEU A 169 -1.57 19.71 -6.82
CA LEU A 169 -0.57 19.02 -5.99
C LEU A 169 -1.13 17.77 -5.32
N ARG A 170 -2.39 17.80 -4.88
CA ARG A 170 -3.10 16.61 -4.39
C ARG A 170 -3.19 15.54 -5.48
N HIS A 171 -3.57 15.95 -6.69
CA HIS A 171 -3.62 15.03 -7.83
C HIS A 171 -2.24 14.44 -8.15
N ALA A 172 -1.19 15.26 -8.11
CA ALA A 172 0.19 14.81 -8.30
C ALA A 172 0.64 13.83 -7.20
N ASP A 173 0.24 14.06 -5.95
CA ASP A 173 0.49 13.16 -4.83
C ASP A 173 -0.15 11.78 -5.04
N PHE A 174 -1.46 11.71 -5.30
CA PHE A 174 -2.14 10.44 -5.61
C PHE A 174 -1.56 9.73 -6.83
N THR A 175 -1.22 10.48 -7.87
CA THR A 175 -0.59 9.93 -9.07
C THR A 175 0.80 9.35 -8.76
N SER A 176 1.56 10.01 -7.88
CA SER A 176 2.87 9.53 -7.45
C SER A 176 2.79 8.22 -6.65
N ILE A 177 1.75 8.06 -5.82
CA ILE A 177 1.46 6.80 -5.10
C ILE A 177 1.18 5.68 -6.09
N ALA A 178 0.34 5.94 -7.10
CA ALA A 178 0.03 4.98 -8.14
C ALA A 178 1.29 4.55 -8.91
N PHE A 179 2.13 5.49 -9.33
CA PHE A 179 3.41 5.16 -9.96
C PHE A 179 4.33 4.35 -9.03
N ALA A 180 4.44 4.75 -7.76
CA ALA A 180 5.26 4.02 -6.79
C ALA A 180 4.76 2.58 -6.60
N SER A 181 3.45 2.34 -6.59
CA SER A 181 2.86 1.00 -6.50
C SER A 181 3.16 0.15 -7.75
N THR A 182 3.09 0.73 -8.96
CA THR A 182 3.46 0.03 -10.20
C THR A 182 4.92 -0.40 -10.19
N VAL A 183 5.82 0.48 -9.74
CA VAL A 183 7.25 0.16 -9.59
C VAL A 183 7.48 -0.84 -8.45
N ALA A 184 6.67 -0.80 -7.39
CA ALA A 184 6.72 -1.78 -6.31
C ALA A 184 6.43 -3.19 -6.82
N SER A 185 5.40 -3.40 -7.66
CA SER A 185 5.10 -4.74 -8.20
C SER A 185 6.26 -5.35 -9.00
N ASP A 186 7.09 -4.51 -9.64
CA ASP A 186 8.32 -4.96 -10.30
C ASP A 186 9.41 -5.31 -9.27
N ALA A 187 9.63 -4.46 -8.27
CA ALA A 187 10.61 -4.69 -7.20
C ALA A 187 10.30 -5.95 -6.35
N PHE A 188 9.02 -6.21 -6.09
CA PHE A 188 8.52 -7.42 -5.39
C PHE A 188 8.32 -8.61 -6.33
N ARG A 189 8.72 -8.51 -7.60
CA ARG A 189 8.70 -9.60 -8.59
C ARG A 189 7.34 -10.27 -8.70
N CYS A 190 6.27 -9.48 -8.79
CA CYS A 190 4.90 -9.99 -8.90
C CYS A 190 4.57 -10.66 -10.25
N ASP A 191 5.56 -10.87 -11.12
CA ASP A 191 5.44 -11.43 -12.48
C ASP A 191 4.47 -10.65 -13.39
N VAL A 192 4.39 -9.33 -13.24
CA VAL A 192 3.54 -8.48 -14.08
C VAL A 192 4.17 -8.29 -15.47
N PRO A 193 3.46 -8.60 -16.58
CA PRO A 193 3.97 -8.37 -17.92
C PRO A 193 4.30 -6.89 -18.15
N ARG A 194 5.42 -6.59 -18.83
CA ARG A 194 5.85 -5.20 -19.12
C ARG A 194 4.76 -4.35 -19.81
N PRO A 195 3.97 -4.85 -20.77
CA PRO A 195 2.88 -4.07 -21.35
C PRO A 195 1.84 -3.64 -20.31
N VAL A 196 1.53 -4.51 -19.32
CA VAL A 196 0.60 -4.19 -18.24
C VAL A 196 1.17 -3.10 -17.34
N LEU A 197 2.47 -3.15 -17.01
CA LEU A 197 3.12 -2.07 -16.25
C LEU A 197 3.04 -0.72 -16.98
N VAL A 198 3.25 -0.70 -18.31
CA VAL A 198 3.15 0.51 -19.13
C VAL A 198 1.72 1.05 -19.16
N VAL A 199 0.72 0.18 -19.34
CA VAL A 199 -0.69 0.57 -19.34
C VAL A 199 -1.11 1.10 -17.96
N SER A 200 -0.73 0.42 -16.87
CA SER A 200 -0.97 0.90 -15.51
C SER A 200 -0.35 2.27 -15.25
N ALA A 201 0.90 2.47 -15.68
CA ALA A 201 1.59 3.74 -15.56
C ALA A 201 0.88 4.86 -16.36
N ALA A 202 0.42 4.56 -17.58
CA ALA A 202 -0.33 5.51 -18.39
C ALA A 202 -1.72 5.83 -17.80
N ALA A 203 -2.35 4.87 -17.11
CA ALA A 203 -3.64 5.04 -16.46
C ALA A 203 -3.54 5.76 -15.09
N ALA A 204 -2.37 5.80 -14.47
CA ALA A 204 -2.16 6.33 -13.12
C ALA A 204 -2.69 7.77 -12.91
N PRO A 205 -2.51 8.73 -13.85
CA PRO A 205 -3.10 10.06 -13.69
C PRO A 205 -4.63 10.06 -13.76
N ALA A 206 -5.23 9.15 -14.53
CA ALA A 206 -6.69 9.11 -14.69
C ALA A 206 -7.38 8.37 -13.54
N THR A 207 -6.79 7.28 -13.05
CA THR A 207 -7.40 6.40 -12.03
C THR A 207 -6.39 5.95 -10.96
N PRO A 208 -5.77 6.89 -10.21
CA PRO A 208 -4.67 6.57 -9.30
C PRO A 208 -5.07 5.58 -8.20
N LEU A 209 -6.30 5.65 -7.69
CA LEU A 209 -6.82 4.74 -6.67
C LEU A 209 -6.87 3.30 -7.18
N LEU A 210 -7.41 3.09 -8.39
CA LEU A 210 -7.55 1.76 -8.99
C LEU A 210 -6.19 1.14 -9.30
N VAL A 211 -5.29 1.93 -9.91
CA VAL A 211 -3.92 1.49 -10.22
C VAL A 211 -3.19 1.12 -8.93
N SER A 212 -3.25 1.98 -7.91
CA SER A 212 -2.63 1.71 -6.61
C SER A 212 -3.17 0.44 -5.96
N ALA A 213 -4.50 0.29 -5.89
CA ALA A 213 -5.14 -0.88 -5.28
C ALA A 213 -4.75 -2.19 -5.97
N ALA A 214 -4.74 -2.21 -7.31
CA ALA A 214 -4.36 -3.40 -8.08
C ALA A 214 -2.90 -3.81 -7.82
N HIS A 215 -1.98 -2.85 -7.86
CA HIS A 215 -0.56 -3.11 -7.67
C HIS A 215 -0.19 -3.44 -6.22
N CYS A 216 -0.83 -2.80 -5.24
CA CYS A 216 -0.69 -3.16 -3.83
C CYS A 216 -1.17 -4.61 -3.59
N ALA A 217 -2.32 -5.02 -4.12
CA ALA A 217 -2.80 -6.40 -3.96
C ALA A 217 -1.80 -7.46 -4.51
N LEU A 218 -1.09 -7.13 -5.60
CA LEU A 218 -0.03 -7.98 -6.14
C LEU A 218 1.19 -8.07 -5.22
N VAL A 219 1.60 -6.94 -4.64
CA VAL A 219 2.71 -6.88 -3.66
C VAL A 219 2.35 -7.69 -2.41
N GLU A 220 1.15 -7.50 -1.86
CA GLU A 220 0.65 -8.23 -0.70
C GLU A 220 0.67 -9.76 -0.92
N ARG A 221 0.32 -10.22 -2.12
CA ARG A 221 0.42 -11.64 -2.49
C ARG A 221 1.85 -12.16 -2.35
N GLU A 222 2.85 -11.40 -2.79
CA GLU A 222 4.25 -11.80 -2.74
C GLU A 222 4.84 -11.70 -1.33
N VAL A 223 4.42 -10.70 -0.53
CA VAL A 223 4.77 -10.61 0.89
C VAL A 223 4.22 -11.82 1.65
N PHE A 224 2.96 -12.19 1.40
CA PHE A 224 2.36 -13.40 1.97
C PHE A 224 3.14 -14.67 1.57
N ARG A 225 3.47 -14.82 0.28
CA ARG A 225 4.26 -15.96 -0.21
C ARG A 225 5.62 -16.05 0.47
N ALA A 226 6.31 -14.92 0.64
CA ALA A 226 7.60 -14.84 1.32
C ALA A 226 7.49 -15.22 2.81
N ALA A 227 6.51 -14.66 3.52
CA ALA A 227 6.23 -15.02 4.91
C ALA A 227 5.94 -16.53 5.04
N TRP A 228 5.05 -17.04 4.20
CA TRP A 228 4.65 -18.45 4.22
C TRP A 228 5.82 -19.41 3.94
N ALA A 229 6.70 -19.07 3.00
CA ALA A 229 7.89 -19.85 2.69
C ALA A 229 8.84 -19.94 3.90
N ARG A 230 9.06 -18.83 4.61
CA ARG A 230 9.89 -18.80 5.83
C ARG A 230 9.33 -19.71 6.92
N ARG A 231 8.02 -19.68 7.15
CA ARG A 231 7.35 -20.58 8.11
C ARG A 231 7.60 -22.05 7.79
N ARG A 232 7.43 -22.45 6.52
CA ARG A 232 7.67 -23.83 6.09
C ARG A 232 9.16 -24.22 6.16
N GLY A 233 10.07 -23.30 5.88
CA GLY A 233 11.51 -23.50 5.99
C GLY A 233 11.95 -23.80 7.42
N GLY A 234 11.42 -23.06 8.41
CA GLY A 234 11.68 -23.28 9.83
C GLY A 234 11.37 -24.71 10.29
N GLY A 235 10.24 -25.28 9.85
CA GLY A 235 9.86 -26.65 10.20
C GLY A 235 10.82 -27.73 9.67
N LYS A 236 11.46 -27.51 8.51
CA LYS A 236 12.48 -28.43 7.99
C LYS A 236 13.79 -28.33 8.77
N ARG A 237 14.17 -27.13 9.18
CA ARG A 237 15.37 -26.90 10.02
C ARG A 237 15.21 -27.54 11.39
N LYS A 238 14.02 -27.43 12.00
CA LYS A 238 13.65 -28.12 13.23
C LYS A 238 13.83 -29.63 13.13
N LYS A 239 13.27 -30.28 12.09
CA LYS A 239 13.45 -31.74 11.88
C LYS A 239 14.91 -32.17 11.73
N ARG A 240 15.79 -31.30 11.20
CA ARG A 240 17.22 -31.57 11.11
C ARG A 240 17.93 -31.42 12.46
N LEU A 241 17.59 -30.39 13.23
CA LEU A 241 18.12 -30.18 14.57
C LEU A 241 17.67 -31.28 15.54
N ASP A 242 16.39 -31.67 15.50
CA ASP A 242 15.86 -32.76 16.32
C ASP A 242 16.52 -34.11 15.99
N ARG A 243 16.79 -34.39 14.71
CA ARG A 243 17.57 -35.57 14.30
C ARG A 243 19.02 -35.52 14.78
N ALA A 244 19.63 -34.33 14.83
CA ALA A 244 20.99 -34.16 15.35
C ALA A 244 21.03 -34.22 16.89
N ALA A 245 19.96 -33.79 17.57
CA ALA A 245 19.83 -33.86 19.03
C ALA A 245 19.46 -35.26 19.55
N GLY A 246 18.87 -36.10 18.71
CA GLY A 246 18.69 -37.54 18.97
C GLY A 246 19.99 -38.35 18.90
N ASP A 247 21.12 -37.72 18.56
CA ASP A 247 22.45 -38.31 18.75
C ASP A 247 22.78 -38.28 20.26
N PRO A 248 22.91 -39.45 20.92
CA PRO A 248 23.17 -39.53 22.37
C PRO A 248 24.49 -38.85 22.79
N ARG A 249 25.35 -38.44 21.85
CA ARG A 249 26.59 -37.69 22.11
C ARG A 249 26.37 -36.18 22.35
N VAL A 250 25.18 -35.64 22.10
CA VAL A 250 24.86 -34.20 22.22
C VAL A 250 23.89 -33.92 23.39
N VAL A 251 23.77 -34.87 24.31
CA VAL A 251 22.86 -34.81 25.47
C VAL A 251 23.50 -33.98 26.58
N GLY A 252 23.40 -32.66 26.48
CA GLY A 252 23.83 -31.75 27.55
C GLY A 252 23.28 -30.32 27.51
N ARG A 253 22.45 -29.97 26.52
CA ARG A 253 22.07 -28.57 26.28
C ARG A 253 20.61 -28.39 25.80
N GLY A 254 19.66 -29.10 26.43
CA GLY A 254 18.38 -29.43 25.78
C GLY A 254 17.10 -28.73 26.24
N GLU A 255 17.06 -28.05 27.40
CA GLU A 255 15.77 -27.50 27.90
C GLU A 255 15.53 -26.03 27.51
N GLY A 256 16.53 -25.15 27.58
CA GLY A 256 16.33 -23.73 27.22
C GLY A 256 15.99 -23.50 25.74
N ALA A 257 16.43 -24.37 24.84
CA ALA A 257 16.19 -24.23 23.40
C ALA A 257 14.73 -24.51 22.99
N ARG A 258 13.95 -25.24 23.80
CA ARG A 258 12.56 -25.60 23.46
C ARG A 258 11.56 -24.49 23.77
N ASP A 259 11.84 -23.64 24.75
CA ASP A 259 10.95 -22.53 25.13
C ASP A 259 11.14 -21.29 24.24
N ASP A 260 12.37 -21.01 23.81
CA ASP A 260 12.65 -19.96 22.82
C ASP A 260 11.96 -20.24 21.47
N GLU A 261 11.83 -21.52 21.09
CA GLU A 261 11.25 -21.95 19.82
C GLU A 261 9.71 -21.94 19.81
N ARG A 262 9.09 -22.22 20.96
CA ARG A 262 7.63 -22.12 21.14
C ARG A 262 7.16 -20.65 21.12
N ARG A 263 8.03 -19.73 21.54
CA ARG A 263 7.88 -18.27 21.37
C ARG A 263 7.95 -17.84 19.89
N ALA A 264 8.76 -18.51 19.07
CA ALA A 264 8.93 -18.18 17.64
C ALA A 264 7.71 -18.56 16.77
N ASP A 265 7.00 -19.65 17.04
CA ASP A 265 5.87 -20.10 16.21
C ASP A 265 4.58 -19.26 16.47
N TRP A 266 4.37 -18.79 17.71
CA TRP A 266 3.31 -17.81 18.01
C TRP A 266 3.57 -16.47 17.31
N SER A 267 4.83 -16.08 17.14
CA SER A 267 5.24 -14.86 16.45
C SER A 267 4.96 -14.87 14.94
N PHE A 268 4.53 -15.97 14.33
CA PHE A 268 4.15 -15.95 12.92
C PHE A 268 2.72 -15.42 12.70
N ALA A 269 1.78 -15.75 13.61
CA ALA A 269 0.41 -15.26 13.55
C ALA A 269 0.22 -13.92 14.30
N THR A 270 1.07 -13.62 15.30
CA THR A 270 1.06 -12.36 16.05
C THR A 270 2.33 -11.51 15.93
N GLY A 271 3.34 -11.92 15.15
CA GLY A 271 4.57 -11.13 14.91
C GLY A 271 4.61 -10.53 13.51
N GLU A 272 5.75 -10.59 12.81
CA GLU A 272 6.06 -9.70 11.67
C GLU A 272 4.98 -9.65 10.57
N TYR A 273 4.45 -10.80 10.13
CA TYR A 273 3.39 -10.83 9.10
C TYR A 273 2.02 -10.40 9.65
N GLY A 274 1.70 -10.73 10.90
CA GLY A 274 0.48 -10.24 11.56
C GLY A 274 0.48 -8.72 11.66
N SER A 275 1.60 -8.13 12.09
CA SER A 275 1.79 -6.68 12.10
C SER A 275 1.67 -6.07 10.70
N HIS A 276 2.20 -6.74 9.68
CA HIS A 276 2.07 -6.31 8.28
C HIS A 276 0.60 -6.27 7.83
N VAL A 277 -0.17 -7.33 8.09
CA VAL A 277 -1.59 -7.40 7.69
C VAL A 277 -2.40 -6.29 8.37
N VAL A 278 -2.19 -6.04 9.66
CA VAL A 278 -2.86 -4.94 10.38
C VAL A 278 -2.47 -3.60 9.77
N ALA A 279 -1.18 -3.41 9.46
CA ALA A 279 -0.68 -2.18 8.86
C ALA A 279 -1.26 -1.93 7.46
N ALA A 280 -1.22 -2.94 6.59
CA ALA A 280 -1.71 -2.88 5.21
C ALA A 280 -3.23 -2.70 5.14
N ALA A 281 -3.98 -3.43 5.99
CA ALA A 281 -5.44 -3.26 6.08
C ALA A 281 -5.83 -1.88 6.60
N GLY A 282 -5.12 -1.37 7.61
CA GLY A 282 -5.31 -0.02 8.11
C GLY A 282 -5.01 1.02 7.02
N ALA A 283 -3.91 0.87 6.28
CA ALA A 283 -3.55 1.76 5.18
C ALA A 283 -4.65 1.78 4.11
N ALA A 284 -5.10 0.61 3.66
CA ALA A 284 -6.18 0.50 2.67
C ALA A 284 -7.49 1.13 3.18
N PHE A 285 -7.84 0.89 4.44
CA PHE A 285 -9.04 1.46 5.06
C PHE A 285 -8.97 2.99 5.12
N PHE A 286 -7.90 3.57 5.67
CA PHE A 286 -7.79 5.02 5.84
C PHE A 286 -7.65 5.73 4.49
N PHE A 287 -7.01 5.10 3.50
CA PHE A 287 -6.95 5.62 2.13
C PHE A 287 -8.34 5.71 1.49
N ALA A 288 -9.12 4.63 1.57
CA ALA A 288 -10.49 4.63 1.04
C ALA A 288 -11.43 5.55 1.83
N ALA A 289 -11.26 5.61 3.15
CA ALA A 289 -12.00 6.49 4.02
C ALA A 289 -11.75 7.97 3.67
N GLU A 290 -10.57 8.33 3.16
CA GLU A 290 -10.24 9.71 2.78
C GLU A 290 -11.08 10.19 1.61
N GLU A 291 -11.36 9.31 0.67
CA GLU A 291 -12.23 9.60 -0.46
C GLU A 291 -13.70 9.76 -0.04
N ILE A 292 -14.12 9.04 1.01
CA ILE A 292 -15.50 9.07 1.51
C ILE A 292 -15.71 10.26 2.47
N TRP A 293 -14.71 10.56 3.29
CA TRP A 293 -14.75 11.59 4.33
C TRP A 293 -13.51 12.49 4.27
N PRO A 294 -13.36 13.30 3.19
CA PRO A 294 -12.17 14.12 2.99
C PRO A 294 -12.00 15.24 4.04
N ASP A 295 -13.06 15.54 4.79
CA ASP A 295 -13.06 16.56 5.85
C ASP A 295 -12.80 15.97 7.25
N ALA A 296 -12.63 14.64 7.36
CA ALA A 296 -12.31 13.99 8.63
C ALA A 296 -10.86 14.37 9.05
N PRO A 297 -10.68 14.98 10.24
CA PRO A 297 -9.37 15.45 10.66
C PRO A 297 -8.40 14.28 10.86
N LEU A 298 -7.14 14.48 10.50
CA LEU A 298 -6.03 13.54 10.69
C LEU A 298 -6.16 12.20 9.94
N LEU A 299 -7.19 12.02 9.11
CA LEU A 299 -7.40 10.77 8.39
C LEU A 299 -6.25 10.50 7.42
N HIS A 300 -5.80 11.53 6.71
CA HIS A 300 -4.65 11.47 5.80
C HIS A 300 -3.33 11.14 6.53
N ALA A 301 -3.03 11.84 7.64
CA ALA A 301 -1.87 11.50 8.49
C ALA A 301 -1.94 10.06 9.03
N THR A 302 -3.13 9.59 9.40
CA THR A 302 -3.31 8.22 9.87
C THR A 302 -3.03 7.22 8.75
N TRP A 303 -3.53 7.47 7.54
CA TRP A 303 -3.20 6.69 6.35
C TRP A 303 -1.67 6.63 6.13
N HIS A 304 -0.96 7.76 6.17
CA HIS A 304 0.51 7.78 6.05
C HIS A 304 1.22 6.89 7.05
N VAL A 305 0.81 6.92 8.33
CA VAL A 305 1.42 6.11 9.39
C VAL A 305 1.23 4.62 9.12
N PHE A 306 0.02 4.20 8.77
CA PHE A 306 -0.26 2.80 8.44
C PHE A 306 0.45 2.36 7.15
N ALA A 307 0.49 3.21 6.12
CA ALA A 307 1.19 2.93 4.88
C ALA A 307 2.69 2.75 5.11
N TYR A 308 3.32 3.61 5.91
CA TYR A 308 4.71 3.45 6.29
C TYR A 308 4.95 2.14 7.05
N ALA A 309 4.12 1.82 8.05
CA ALA A 309 4.25 0.57 8.79
C ALA A 309 4.12 -0.66 7.86
N ALA A 310 3.19 -0.61 6.90
CA ALA A 310 3.00 -1.66 5.90
C ALA A 310 4.24 -1.81 5.00
N LEU A 311 4.79 -0.70 4.50
CA LEU A 311 6.00 -0.69 3.68
C LEU A 311 7.22 -1.20 4.44
N SER A 312 7.41 -0.76 5.69
CA SER A 312 8.52 -1.18 6.54
C SER A 312 8.47 -2.68 6.85
N THR A 313 7.29 -3.20 7.18
CA THR A 313 7.09 -4.62 7.45
C THR A 313 7.20 -5.46 6.17
N ALA A 314 6.66 -5.01 5.04
CA ALA A 314 6.85 -5.65 3.74
C ALA A 314 8.34 -5.75 3.38
N ASN A 315 9.11 -4.69 3.61
CA ASN A 315 10.55 -4.67 3.40
C ASN A 315 11.29 -5.70 4.26
N ALA A 316 10.94 -5.79 5.54
CA ALA A 316 11.51 -6.79 6.45
C ALA A 316 11.10 -8.23 6.05
N ILE A 317 9.89 -8.43 5.56
CA ILE A 317 9.40 -9.77 5.20
C ILE A 317 9.97 -10.22 3.85
N TYR A 318 10.08 -9.32 2.89
CA TYR A 318 10.44 -9.69 1.52
C TYR A 318 11.95 -9.55 1.25
N PHE A 319 12.57 -8.44 1.66
CA PHE A 319 13.97 -8.14 1.33
C PHE A 319 14.97 -8.49 2.42
N ARG A 320 14.54 -8.81 3.65
CA ARG A 320 15.48 -9.27 4.68
C ARG A 320 16.12 -10.57 4.21
N ARG A 321 17.38 -10.49 3.81
CA ARG A 321 18.21 -11.69 3.67
C ARG A 321 18.24 -12.36 5.05
N GLU A 322 18.29 -13.69 5.09
CA GLU A 322 18.85 -14.32 6.28
C GLU A 322 20.23 -13.69 6.41
N GLU A 323 20.42 -12.78 7.38
CA GLU A 323 21.72 -12.23 7.69
C GLU A 323 22.65 -13.43 7.75
N LYS A 324 23.59 -13.50 6.79
CA LYS A 324 24.59 -14.55 6.80
C LYS A 324 25.20 -14.48 8.19
N LYS A 325 25.01 -15.54 8.98
CA LYS A 325 25.59 -15.63 10.31
C LYS A 325 27.05 -15.18 10.17
N PRO A 326 27.54 -14.23 10.98
CA PRO A 326 28.90 -13.73 10.83
C PRO A 326 29.83 -14.94 10.73
N PRO A 327 30.81 -14.90 9.79
CA PRO A 327 31.72 -16.02 9.63
C PRO A 327 32.29 -16.38 11.01
N PRO A 328 32.41 -17.66 11.34
CA PRO A 328 32.93 -18.07 12.64
C PRO A 328 34.25 -17.34 12.89
N PRO A 329 34.50 -16.86 14.12
CA PRO A 329 35.74 -16.15 14.43
C PRO A 329 36.92 -17.01 13.96
N ARG A 330 37.80 -16.43 13.13
CA ARG A 330 38.98 -17.13 12.62
C ARG A 330 39.74 -17.68 13.83
N SER A 331 39.91 -19.00 13.88
CA SER A 331 40.61 -19.68 14.97
C SER A 331 41.98 -19.01 15.17
N PRO A 332 42.34 -18.55 16.37
CA PRO A 332 43.57 -17.80 16.61
C PRO A 332 44.88 -18.59 16.38
N GLY A 333 44.83 -19.83 15.87
CA GLY A 333 45.97 -20.75 15.80
C GLY A 333 46.76 -20.79 14.48
N ALA A 334 46.40 -20.05 13.44
CA ALA A 334 47.11 -20.11 12.14
C ALA A 334 48.09 -18.93 11.91
N ARG A 335 48.60 -18.30 12.97
CA ARG A 335 49.81 -17.48 12.90
C ARG A 335 51.01 -18.36 13.25
N GLY A 336 51.39 -19.20 12.30
CA GLY A 336 52.58 -20.02 12.40
C GLY A 336 53.56 -19.68 11.29
N LEU A 337 54.72 -19.16 11.70
CA LEU A 337 56.03 -19.52 11.18
C LEU A 337 56.30 -19.20 9.70
N THR A 338 56.74 -17.97 9.46
CA THR A 338 57.70 -17.65 8.39
C THR A 338 59.02 -17.29 9.02
#